data_AF-A0A2G8KGK6-F1
#
_entry.id   AF-A0A2G8KGK6-F1
#
_cell.length_a   1.000
_cell.length_b   1.000
_cell.length_c   1.000
_cell.angle_alpha   90.00
_cell.angle_beta   90.00
_cell.angle_gamma   90.00
#
_symmetry.space_group_name_H-M   'P 1'
#
loop_
_entity.id
_entity.type
_entity.pdbx_description
1 polymer ?
#
loop_
_entity_poly.entity_id
_entity_poly.type
_entity_poly.pdbx_seq_one_letter_code
_entity_poly.pdbx_strand_id
1 'polypeptide(L)'
;MNVDMNKGSQTNCQKWNLPGNNAMEANSGYRFSTHDQDNDGSSNFDCAEKHRGGWWYPDDSNTGSTSNCYSFSNGVATGDYEYSNCVCSDKCEFGRLHYKCYYCDGCGCIFFHCNQNSCCAYKTSVYETNFYSCGYSNLNGDYSFNDNRGIFWKDLYGSDCGITTTIMKILPR
;
A
#
# COMPACT_ATOMS: atom_id res chain seq x y z
N MET A 1 18.00 -18.85 -14.85
CA MET A 1 16.77 -19.44 -14.28
C MET A 1 15.64 -19.03 -15.19
N ASN A 2 14.81 -19.97 -15.64
CA ASN A 2 13.66 -19.65 -16.49
C ASN A 2 12.41 -19.68 -15.62
N VAL A 3 11.54 -18.68 -15.80
CA VAL A 3 10.28 -18.53 -15.06
C VAL A 3 9.17 -18.41 -16.08
N ASP A 4 8.27 -19.40 -16.08
CA ASP A 4 7.08 -19.42 -16.93
C ASP A 4 5.85 -19.06 -16.09
N MET A 5 4.97 -18.18 -16.60
CA MET A 5 3.80 -17.69 -15.87
C MET A 5 2.54 -17.69 -16.75
N ASN A 6 1.42 -18.23 -16.22
CA ASN A 6 0.10 -18.20 -16.86
C ASN A 6 -0.92 -17.42 -16.04
N LYS A 7 -1.89 -16.80 -16.72
CA LYS A 7 -2.87 -15.87 -16.13
C LYS A 7 -4.24 -16.53 -15.89
N GLY A 8 -4.98 -15.99 -14.92
CA GLY A 8 -6.44 -16.11 -14.85
C GLY A 8 -7.15 -15.15 -15.82
N SER A 9 -8.41 -15.43 -16.16
CA SER A 9 -9.21 -14.61 -17.07
C SER A 9 -9.63 -13.28 -16.41
N GLN A 10 -8.79 -12.24 -16.45
CA GLN A 10 -9.18 -10.90 -16.01
C GLN A 10 -8.86 -9.85 -17.07
N THR A 11 -9.87 -9.07 -17.48
CA THR A 11 -9.89 -8.28 -18.71
C THR A 11 -9.28 -6.87 -18.61
N ASN A 12 -8.76 -6.45 -17.43
CA ASN A 12 -8.29 -5.07 -17.21
C ASN A 12 -6.83 -4.91 -16.75
N CYS A 13 -6.01 -5.96 -16.75
CA CYS A 13 -4.60 -5.82 -16.35
C CYS A 13 -3.74 -5.50 -17.57
N GLN A 14 -3.70 -4.21 -17.91
CA GLN A 14 -2.80 -3.71 -18.92
C GLN A 14 -1.97 -2.62 -18.30
N LYS A 15 -0.69 -2.90 -18.03
CA LYS A 15 0.25 -1.79 -17.95
C LYS A 15 1.47 -1.91 -18.85
N TRP A 16 2.06 -3.07 -19.12
CA TRP A 16 3.22 -3.12 -20.04
C TRP A 16 3.31 -4.43 -20.83
N ASN A 17 3.44 -4.34 -22.16
CA ASN A 17 3.67 -5.47 -23.06
C ASN A 17 5.17 -5.75 -23.20
N LEU A 18 5.83 -5.98 -22.07
CA LEU A 18 7.26 -6.29 -22.00
C LEU A 18 7.44 -7.79 -21.70
N PRO A 19 8.53 -8.42 -22.15
CA PRO A 19 8.81 -9.85 -21.94
C PRO A 19 9.07 -10.24 -20.46
N GLY A 20 8.78 -9.35 -19.50
CA GLY A 20 9.22 -9.44 -18.11
C GLY A 20 10.69 -9.02 -17.98
N ASN A 21 10.98 -8.08 -17.08
CA ASN A 21 12.37 -7.76 -16.73
C ASN A 21 12.98 -8.87 -15.85
N ASN A 22 14.30 -8.86 -15.64
CA ASN A 22 14.96 -9.75 -14.69
C ASN A 22 14.62 -9.36 -13.24
N ALA A 23 13.38 -9.63 -12.81
CA ALA A 23 12.90 -9.24 -11.48
C ALA A 23 13.61 -9.97 -10.33
N MET A 24 14.31 -11.07 -10.62
CA MET A 24 15.13 -11.81 -9.65
C MET A 24 16.47 -11.16 -9.33
N GLU A 25 16.93 -10.23 -10.17
CA GLU A 25 18.21 -9.54 -9.92
C GLU A 25 18.19 -8.78 -8.59
N ALA A 26 17.06 -8.15 -8.28
CA ALA A 26 16.88 -7.41 -7.03
C ALA A 26 16.85 -8.32 -5.80
N ASN A 27 16.60 -9.62 -5.96
CA ASN A 27 16.60 -10.60 -4.89
C ASN A 27 17.99 -11.24 -4.68
N SER A 28 18.95 -10.97 -5.57
CA SER A 28 20.28 -11.56 -5.53
C SER A 28 21.06 -11.10 -4.31
N GLY A 29 21.60 -12.06 -3.54
CA GLY A 29 22.38 -11.78 -2.34
C GLY A 29 21.56 -11.61 -1.06
N TYR A 30 20.24 -11.53 -1.15
CA TYR A 30 19.36 -11.48 0.02
C TYR A 30 19.10 -12.87 0.58
N ARG A 31 18.76 -12.92 1.87
CA ARG A 31 18.40 -14.16 2.56
C ARG A 31 16.92 -14.43 2.35
N PHE A 32 16.54 -15.70 2.47
CA PHE A 32 15.15 -16.10 2.35
C PHE A 32 14.41 -15.76 3.64
N SER A 33 13.28 -15.07 3.54
CA SER A 33 12.41 -14.73 4.67
C SER A 33 11.08 -15.46 4.55
N THR A 34 10.50 -15.78 5.69
CA THR A 34 9.15 -16.35 5.86
C THR A 34 8.43 -15.60 6.96
N HIS A 35 7.11 -15.76 7.05
CA HIS A 35 6.29 -15.10 8.09
C HIS A 35 6.79 -15.38 9.53
N ASP A 36 7.47 -16.50 9.76
CA ASP A 36 8.01 -16.90 11.06
C ASP A 36 9.52 -16.64 11.19
N GLN A 37 10.17 -16.13 10.13
CA GLN A 37 11.60 -15.87 10.13
C GLN A 37 11.95 -14.67 9.21
N ASP A 38 12.05 -13.50 9.82
CA ASP A 38 12.45 -12.26 9.16
C ASP A 38 13.97 -12.24 8.87
N ASN A 39 14.31 -12.20 7.58
CA ASN A 39 15.66 -11.99 7.07
C ASN A 39 15.70 -10.96 5.92
N ASP A 40 14.67 -10.10 5.78
CA ASP A 40 14.50 -9.24 4.59
C ASP A 40 15.21 -7.87 4.74
N GLY A 41 15.71 -7.56 5.93
CA GLY A 41 16.51 -6.38 6.18
C GLY A 41 15.71 -5.10 6.42
N SER A 42 14.37 -5.14 6.31
CA SER A 42 13.53 -4.03 6.76
C SER A 42 13.59 -3.91 8.28
N SER A 43 13.52 -2.68 8.77
CA SER A 43 13.48 -2.39 10.22
C SER A 43 12.07 -2.11 10.74
N ASN A 44 11.10 -1.94 9.83
CA ASN A 44 9.78 -1.41 10.17
C ASN A 44 8.65 -2.42 9.96
N PHE A 45 8.87 -3.46 9.15
CA PHE A 45 7.89 -4.48 8.87
C PHE A 45 8.55 -5.73 8.30
N ASP A 46 7.83 -6.85 8.35
CA ASP A 46 8.23 -8.10 7.71
C ASP A 46 7.60 -8.19 6.31
N CYS A 47 8.44 -8.31 5.29
CA CYS A 47 8.03 -8.44 3.89
C CYS A 47 7.26 -9.72 3.61
N ALA A 48 7.64 -10.83 4.24
CA ALA A 48 6.95 -12.10 4.12
C ALA A 48 5.52 -12.00 4.69
N GLU A 49 5.32 -11.26 5.78
CA GLU A 49 3.98 -10.98 6.31
C GLU A 49 3.14 -10.15 5.34
N LYS A 50 3.73 -9.09 4.76
CA LYS A 50 3.01 -8.14 3.88
C LYS A 50 2.67 -8.74 2.52
N HIS A 51 3.57 -9.53 1.96
CA HIS A 51 3.43 -10.19 0.67
C HIS A 51 2.85 -11.61 0.78
N ARG A 52 2.45 -12.05 1.98
CA ARG A 52 1.78 -13.33 2.24
C ARG A 52 2.51 -14.51 1.59
N GLY A 53 3.83 -14.54 1.76
CA GLY A 53 4.68 -15.51 1.08
C GLY A 53 6.02 -15.70 1.75
N GLY A 54 6.89 -16.46 1.10
CA GLY A 54 8.29 -16.59 1.49
C GLY A 54 9.19 -16.37 0.29
N TRP A 55 10.15 -15.46 0.40
CA TRP A 55 10.99 -15.06 -0.74
C TRP A 55 12.33 -14.50 -0.28
N TRP A 56 13.25 -14.32 -1.22
CA TRP A 56 14.50 -13.59 -0.99
C TRP A 56 14.24 -12.08 -1.05
N TYR A 57 13.41 -11.54 -0.17
CA TYR A 57 12.99 -10.13 -0.22
C TYR A 57 14.20 -9.20 0.03
N PRO A 58 14.43 -8.20 -0.84
CA PRO A 58 15.33 -7.09 -0.54
C PRO A 58 14.78 -6.16 0.55
N ASP A 59 15.70 -5.38 1.12
CA ASP A 59 15.36 -4.28 2.02
C ASP A 59 14.43 -3.25 1.35
N ASP A 60 13.51 -2.70 2.12
CA ASP A 60 12.44 -1.79 1.71
C ASP A 60 12.92 -0.41 1.28
N SER A 61 14.17 -0.07 1.62
CA SER A 61 14.79 1.22 1.35
C SER A 61 15.18 1.45 -0.12
N ASN A 62 15.16 0.39 -0.95
CA ASN A 62 15.71 0.42 -2.33
C ASN A 62 14.68 0.16 -3.44
N THR A 63 13.39 0.09 -3.12
CA THR A 63 12.37 -0.45 -4.02
C THR A 63 11.34 0.62 -4.38
N GLY A 64 11.71 1.52 -5.30
CA GLY A 64 10.75 2.46 -5.90
C GLY A 64 9.77 1.73 -6.83
N SER A 65 8.51 1.55 -6.40
CA SER A 65 7.45 1.02 -7.26
C SER A 65 6.16 1.82 -7.16
N THR A 66 5.52 2.04 -8.31
CA THR A 66 4.24 2.79 -8.43
C THR A 66 3.04 1.89 -8.72
N SER A 67 3.23 0.56 -8.72
CA SER A 67 2.12 -0.40 -8.84
C SER A 67 1.83 -1.08 -7.50
N ASN A 68 0.53 -1.10 -7.19
CA ASN A 68 -0.05 -1.67 -5.97
C ASN A 68 0.20 -3.19 -5.82
N CYS A 69 0.69 -3.88 -6.85
CA CYS A 69 1.04 -5.30 -6.78
C CYS A 69 2.46 -5.54 -6.25
N TYR A 70 3.33 -4.54 -6.29
CA TYR A 70 4.70 -4.65 -5.77
C TYR A 70 4.88 -3.88 -4.47
N SER A 71 3.98 -2.93 -4.22
CA SER A 71 4.03 -2.06 -3.06
C SER A 71 2.73 -2.10 -2.28
N PHE A 72 2.84 -1.99 -0.96
CA PHE A 72 1.73 -1.71 -0.08
C PHE A 72 1.87 -0.32 0.51
N SER A 73 0.75 0.28 0.90
CA SER A 73 0.74 1.52 1.65
C SER A 73 0.64 1.22 3.14
N ASN A 74 1.45 1.90 3.94
CA ASN A 74 1.20 2.01 5.37
C ASN A 74 0.74 3.44 5.67
N GLY A 75 -0.44 3.58 6.28
CA GLY A 75 -0.92 4.87 6.74
C GLY A 75 -0.29 5.19 8.08
N VAL A 76 0.59 6.20 8.13
CA VAL A 76 1.11 6.74 9.38
C VAL A 76 0.28 7.95 9.73
N ALA A 77 -0.34 7.95 10.92
CA ALA A 77 -1.06 9.13 11.38
C ALA A 77 -0.07 10.29 11.52
N THR A 78 -0.29 11.39 10.80
CA THR A 78 0.63 12.55 10.84
C THR A 78 0.52 13.32 12.16
N GLY A 79 -0.51 13.01 12.96
CA GLY A 79 -0.95 13.83 14.08
C GLY A 79 -1.85 14.99 13.66
N ASP A 80 -2.01 15.23 12.36
CA ASP A 80 -2.92 16.24 11.81
C ASP A 80 -4.33 15.68 11.63
N TYR A 81 -5.25 16.62 11.42
CA TYR A 81 -6.65 16.31 11.22
C TYR A 81 -7.23 17.16 10.10
N GLU A 82 -8.02 16.52 9.26
CA GLU A 82 -8.90 17.19 8.32
C GLU A 82 -10.29 17.32 8.92
N TYR A 83 -10.89 18.48 8.67
CA TYR A 83 -12.24 18.77 9.09
C TYR A 83 -13.15 18.76 7.87
N SER A 84 -14.28 18.05 7.97
CA SER A 84 -15.23 17.90 6.85
C SER A 84 -16.65 18.22 7.26
N ASN A 85 -17.52 18.38 6.24
CA ASN A 85 -18.85 18.97 6.37
C ASN A 85 -18.80 20.33 7.07
N CYS A 86 -17.89 21.15 6.55
CA CYS A 86 -17.67 22.51 6.98
C CYS A 86 -18.72 23.44 6.37
N VAL A 87 -19.41 24.21 7.21
CA VAL A 87 -20.30 25.29 6.80
C VAL A 87 -19.68 26.63 7.19
N CYS A 88 -19.67 27.57 6.26
CA CYS A 88 -19.31 28.95 6.58
C CYS A 88 -20.36 29.49 7.55
N SER A 89 -19.96 29.91 8.75
CA SER A 89 -20.85 30.52 9.73
C SER A 89 -20.25 31.82 10.24
N ASP A 90 -21.12 32.76 10.59
CA ASP A 90 -20.73 34.14 10.92
C ASP A 90 -20.00 34.29 12.26
N LYS A 91 -19.91 33.24 13.10
CA LYS A 91 -19.33 33.36 14.46
C LYS A 91 -18.45 32.18 14.88
N CYS A 92 -17.16 32.25 14.51
CA CYS A 92 -16.10 31.54 15.23
C CYS A 92 -15.65 32.40 16.43
N GLU A 93 -15.94 31.98 17.67
CA GLU A 93 -15.46 32.71 18.86
C GLU A 93 -14.08 32.17 19.31
N PHE A 94 -13.04 32.98 19.11
CA PHE A 94 -11.67 32.65 19.53
C PHE A 94 -11.46 32.97 21.03
N GLY A 95 -12.05 32.15 21.91
CA GLY A 95 -11.83 32.20 23.36
C GLY A 95 -10.71 31.26 23.82
N ARG A 96 -9.96 31.65 24.87
CA ARG A 96 -8.82 30.88 25.40
C ARG A 96 -9.25 29.44 25.76
N LEU A 97 -8.66 28.50 25.01
CA LEU A 97 -8.56 27.05 25.19
C LEU A 97 -9.58 26.12 24.51
N HIS A 98 -10.71 26.55 23.93
CA HIS A 98 -11.57 25.63 23.15
C HIS A 98 -12.19 26.27 21.89
N TYR A 99 -11.76 25.79 20.72
CA TYR A 99 -12.25 26.19 19.39
C TYR A 99 -13.62 25.55 19.11
N LYS A 100 -14.71 26.26 19.40
CA LYS A 100 -16.08 25.76 19.17
C LYS A 100 -16.94 26.78 18.44
N CYS A 101 -17.77 26.23 17.58
CA CYS A 101 -18.72 26.93 16.75
C CYS A 101 -20.13 26.46 17.14
N TYR A 102 -21.10 27.36 17.11
CA TYR A 102 -22.49 27.10 17.51
C TYR A 102 -23.41 27.29 16.32
N TYR A 103 -24.12 26.24 15.94
CA TYR A 103 -25.24 26.33 14.99
C TYR A 103 -26.53 26.11 15.77
N CYS A 104 -27.34 27.15 15.89
CA CYS A 104 -28.64 27.05 16.54
C CYS A 104 -29.72 27.10 15.46
N ASP A 105 -30.42 25.98 15.26
CA ASP A 105 -31.71 26.01 14.58
C ASP A 105 -32.82 26.10 15.63
N GLY A 106 -34.06 26.36 15.20
CA GLY A 106 -35.21 26.54 16.10
C GLY A 106 -35.50 25.36 17.04
N CYS A 107 -34.76 24.25 16.94
CA CYS A 107 -34.88 23.05 17.77
C CYS A 107 -33.69 22.85 18.74
N GLY A 108 -32.62 23.66 18.68
CA GLY A 108 -31.49 23.60 19.62
C GLY A 108 -30.15 24.03 19.02
N CYS A 109 -29.10 24.09 19.85
CA CYS A 109 -27.73 24.42 19.41
C CYS A 109 -26.86 23.16 19.32
N ILE A 110 -26.25 22.94 18.16
CA ILE A 110 -25.28 21.86 17.91
C ILE A 110 -23.86 22.44 17.93
N PHE A 111 -22.92 21.68 18.47
CA PHE A 111 -21.52 22.07 18.60
C PHE A 111 -20.69 21.58 17.40
N PHE A 112 -19.90 22.47 16.81
CA PHE A 112 -18.98 22.19 15.70
C PHE A 112 -17.56 22.63 16.03
N HIS A 113 -16.57 22.09 15.33
CA HIS A 113 -15.18 22.53 15.42
C HIS A 113 -14.89 23.65 14.42
N CYS A 114 -14.14 24.67 14.84
CA CYS A 114 -13.79 25.77 13.95
C CYS A 114 -12.44 25.49 13.25
N ASN A 115 -12.40 25.60 11.91
CA ASN A 115 -11.18 25.53 11.10
C ASN A 115 -11.20 26.67 10.06
N GLN A 116 -10.19 27.55 10.08
CA GLN A 116 -9.98 28.62 9.08
C GLN A 116 -11.28 29.34 8.63
N ASN A 117 -12.11 29.77 9.59
CA ASN A 117 -13.40 30.46 9.41
C ASN A 117 -14.62 29.60 9.02
N SER A 118 -14.51 28.27 9.07
CA SER A 118 -15.63 27.36 8.86
C SER A 118 -15.94 26.51 10.10
N CYS A 119 -17.22 26.16 10.27
CA CYS A 119 -17.71 25.26 11.31
C CYS A 119 -17.86 23.85 10.75
N CYS A 120 -17.11 22.89 11.27
CA CYS A 120 -17.04 21.55 10.70
C CYS A 120 -17.57 20.49 11.67
N ALA A 121 -18.33 19.54 11.12
CA ALA A 121 -19.04 18.52 11.89
C ALA A 121 -18.16 17.31 12.23
N TYR A 122 -17.22 16.99 11.35
CA TYR A 122 -16.40 15.80 11.47
C TYR A 122 -14.92 16.16 11.53
N LYS A 123 -14.19 15.39 12.33
CA LYS A 123 -12.74 15.45 12.48
C LYS A 123 -12.18 14.07 12.12
N THR A 124 -11.37 14.00 11.08
CA THR A 124 -10.73 12.77 10.61
C THR A 124 -9.22 12.92 10.67
N SER A 125 -8.52 11.92 11.21
CA SER A 125 -7.04 11.92 11.21
C SER A 125 -6.53 11.92 9.77
N VAL A 126 -5.54 12.77 9.50
CA VAL A 126 -4.78 12.71 8.26
C VAL A 126 -3.73 11.62 8.40
N TYR A 127 -3.63 10.79 7.37
CA TYR A 127 -2.60 9.76 7.27
C TYR A 127 -1.66 10.13 6.12
N GLU A 128 -0.37 10.16 6.40
CA GLU A 128 0.64 10.12 5.35
C GLU A 128 0.74 8.66 4.90
N THR A 129 0.56 8.44 3.60
CA THR A 129 0.70 7.11 3.00
C THR A 129 2.10 6.96 2.45
N ASN A 130 2.92 6.16 3.12
CA ASN A 130 4.20 5.73 2.57
C ASN A 130 3.98 4.45 1.76
N PHE A 131 4.51 4.43 0.54
CA PHE A 131 4.54 3.24 -0.31
C PHE A 131 5.83 2.47 -0.03
N TYR A 132 5.68 1.21 0.39
CA TYR A 132 6.78 0.30 0.66
C TYR A 132 6.71 -0.87 -0.30
N SER A 133 7.86 -1.38 -0.76
CA SER A 133 7.93 -2.55 -1.62
C SER A 133 9.00 -3.50 -1.12
N CYS A 134 8.75 -4.80 -1.15
CA CYS A 134 9.74 -5.80 -0.76
C CYS A 134 10.43 -6.44 -1.96
N GLY A 135 10.42 -5.75 -3.10
CA GLY A 135 11.06 -6.22 -4.33
C GLY A 135 10.11 -6.36 -5.49
N TYR A 136 10.65 -6.97 -6.55
CA TYR A 136 10.04 -6.97 -7.87
C TYR A 136 9.45 -8.33 -8.27
N SER A 137 9.56 -9.34 -7.41
CA SER A 137 8.96 -10.64 -7.65
C SER A 137 8.48 -11.24 -6.33
N ASN A 138 7.41 -12.03 -6.41
CA ASN A 138 6.91 -12.86 -5.32
C ASN A 138 6.19 -14.04 -5.95
N LEU A 139 6.90 -15.15 -6.20
CA LEU A 139 6.28 -16.33 -6.81
C LEU A 139 5.59 -17.26 -5.80
N ASN A 140 5.78 -16.97 -4.51
CA ASN A 140 5.25 -17.72 -3.37
C ASN A 140 4.17 -16.94 -2.59
N GLY A 141 3.55 -15.94 -3.22
CA GLY A 141 2.42 -15.19 -2.66
C GLY A 141 1.09 -15.93 -2.77
N ASP A 142 0.03 -15.28 -2.32
CA ASP A 142 -1.34 -15.79 -2.36
C ASP A 142 -1.80 -16.05 -3.81
N TYR A 143 -2.38 -17.23 -4.03
CA TYR A 143 -2.83 -17.67 -5.34
C TYR A 143 -4.03 -16.86 -5.87
N SER A 144 -3.96 -16.39 -7.13
CA SER A 144 -5.04 -15.62 -7.79
C SER A 144 -5.41 -14.27 -7.14
N PHE A 145 -4.52 -13.69 -6.34
CA PHE A 145 -4.67 -12.32 -5.85
C PHE A 145 -3.99 -11.31 -6.77
N ASN A 146 -4.63 -10.17 -7.00
CA ASN A 146 -4.18 -9.11 -7.90
C ASN A 146 -3.67 -7.86 -7.15
N ASP A 147 -3.19 -8.06 -5.94
CA ASP A 147 -2.57 -7.03 -5.11
C ASP A 147 -1.18 -7.46 -4.65
N ASN A 148 -0.58 -6.70 -3.74
CA ASN A 148 0.77 -6.97 -3.23
C ASN A 148 0.92 -8.34 -2.54
N ARG A 149 -0.16 -8.97 -2.10
CA ARG A 149 -0.10 -10.30 -1.47
C ARG A 149 0.04 -11.41 -2.49
N GLY A 150 -0.33 -11.13 -3.74
CA GLY A 150 -0.43 -12.13 -4.79
C GLY A 150 0.90 -12.55 -5.39
N ILE A 151 0.77 -13.47 -6.35
CA ILE A 151 1.88 -13.90 -7.20
C ILE A 151 2.15 -12.82 -8.25
N PHE A 152 3.36 -12.26 -8.26
CA PHE A 152 3.74 -11.22 -9.22
C PHE A 152 5.19 -11.33 -9.73
N TRP A 153 5.41 -10.70 -10.88
CA TRP A 153 6.72 -10.51 -11.49
C TRP A 153 6.75 -9.18 -12.22
N LYS A 154 7.65 -8.29 -11.82
CA LYS A 154 7.68 -6.91 -12.31
C LYS A 154 7.85 -6.84 -13.81
N ASP A 155 7.10 -5.92 -14.40
CA ASP A 155 7.09 -5.61 -15.83
C ASP A 155 6.65 -6.79 -16.72
N LEU A 156 6.25 -7.91 -16.12
CA LEU A 156 5.57 -8.95 -16.86
C LEU A 156 4.16 -8.47 -17.18
N TYR A 157 3.79 -8.57 -18.45
CA TYR A 157 2.43 -8.28 -18.87
C TYR A 157 1.42 -9.09 -18.03
N GLY A 158 0.53 -8.39 -17.32
CA GLY A 158 -0.54 -8.99 -16.50
C GLY A 158 -0.07 -9.65 -15.20
N SER A 159 1.10 -9.28 -14.68
CA SER A 159 1.51 -9.55 -13.29
C SER A 159 0.45 -9.16 -12.27
N ASP A 160 -0.30 -8.11 -12.56
CA ASP A 160 -1.30 -7.50 -11.68
C ASP A 160 -2.70 -8.14 -11.88
N CYS A 161 -2.76 -9.36 -12.45
CA CYS A 161 -4.01 -10.10 -12.73
C CYS A 161 -4.28 -11.27 -11.78
N GLY A 162 -3.43 -11.52 -10.79
CA GLY A 162 -3.47 -12.80 -10.08
C GLY A 162 -3.00 -13.93 -11.00
N ILE A 163 -1.67 -14.10 -11.05
CA ILE A 163 -1.03 -15.20 -11.75
C ILE A 163 -1.52 -16.52 -11.14
N THR A 164 -1.89 -17.47 -12.01
CA THR A 164 -2.48 -18.77 -11.63
C THR A 164 -1.51 -19.93 -11.84
N THR A 165 -0.35 -19.70 -12.44
CA THR A 165 0.68 -20.74 -12.55
C THR A 165 2.04 -20.08 -12.64
N THR A 166 2.98 -20.59 -11.86
CA THR A 166 4.40 -20.24 -11.90
C THR A 166 5.20 -21.53 -11.96
N ILE A 167 6.27 -21.55 -12.76
CA ILE A 167 7.18 -22.69 -12.79
C ILE A 167 8.63 -22.18 -12.77
N MET A 168 9.38 -22.56 -11.73
CA MET A 168 10.82 -22.31 -11.63
C MET A 168 11.58 -23.61 -11.89
N LYS A 169 12.54 -23.58 -12.82
CA LYS A 169 13.37 -24.74 -13.15
C LYS A 169 14.86 -24.36 -13.17
N ILE A 170 15.69 -25.32 -12.77
CA ILE A 170 17.14 -25.27 -12.93
C ILE A 170 17.59 -26.43 -13.82
N LEU A 171 18.62 -26.19 -14.61
CA LEU A 171 19.30 -27.20 -15.39
C LEU A 171 20.78 -27.19 -14.96
N PRO A 172 21.40 -28.36 -14.68
CA PRO A 172 22.84 -28.43 -14.48
C PRO A 172 23.58 -27.81 -15.67
N ARG A 173 24.70 -27.15 -15.38
CA ARG A 173 25.61 -26.65 -16.42
C ARG A 173 26.52 -27.75 -16.92
#